data_AF-A0A847IEK7-F1
#
_entry.id   AF-A0A847IEK7-F1
#
_cell.length_a   1.000
_cell.length_b   1.000
_cell.length_c   1.000
_cell.angle_alpha   90.00
_cell.angle_beta   90.00
_cell.angle_gamma   90.00
#
_symmetry.space_group_name_H-M   'P 1'
#
loop_
_entity.id
_entity.type
_entity.pdbx_description
1 polymer ?
#
loop_
_entity_poly.entity_id
_entity_poly.type
_entity_poly.pdbx_seq_one_letter_code
_entity_poly.pdbx_strand_id
1 'polypeptide(L)'
;MTALITTAPAAEKTSDVLHVSVFGVPWPVYKVVAVVAAVLVAALTYTFTESGATAMWASAGVLLTVWWVGYRVFRERWDHGERDSSAENRDRL
;
A
#
# COMPACT_ATOMS: atom_id res chain seq x y z
N MET A 1 -20.54 -11.29 38.84
CA MET A 1 -19.38 -11.54 37.96
C MET A 1 -19.33 -10.40 36.97
N THR A 2 -18.44 -9.43 37.19
CA THR A 2 -18.39 -8.18 36.41
C THR A 2 -17.29 -8.32 35.37
N ALA A 3 -17.66 -8.44 34.10
CA ALA A 3 -16.70 -8.46 33.00
C ALA A 3 -16.27 -7.02 32.70
N LEU A 4 -14.98 -6.73 32.91
CA LEU A 4 -14.35 -5.50 32.45
C LEU A 4 -14.18 -5.59 30.94
N ILE A 5 -15.09 -4.96 30.18
CA ILE A 5 -14.87 -4.70 28.76
C ILE A 5 -13.85 -3.57 28.72
N THR A 6 -12.58 -3.91 28.59
CA THR A 6 -11.55 -2.95 28.25
C THR A 6 -11.86 -2.46 26.84
N THR A 7 -12.46 -1.28 26.73
CA THR A 7 -12.55 -0.59 25.43
C THR A 7 -11.15 -0.12 25.13
N ALA A 8 -10.40 -0.94 24.38
CA ALA A 8 -9.16 -0.51 23.77
C ALA A 8 -9.45 0.82 23.05
N PRO A 9 -8.71 1.90 23.35
CA PRO A 9 -8.91 3.17 22.67
C PRO A 9 -8.79 2.88 21.17
N ALA A 10 -9.75 3.36 20.39
CA ALA A 10 -9.71 3.29 18.94
C ALA A 10 -8.29 3.63 18.51
N ALA A 11 -7.62 2.69 17.86
CA ALA A 11 -6.26 2.84 17.39
C ALA A 11 -6.23 3.88 16.25
N GLU A 12 -6.50 5.14 16.58
CA GLU A 12 -6.36 6.27 15.68
C GLU A 12 -4.91 6.75 15.77
N LYS A 13 -4.03 5.89 15.29
CA LYS A 13 -2.71 6.29 14.80
C LYS A 13 -2.46 5.46 13.54
N THR A 14 -3.36 5.61 12.57
CA THR A 14 -3.12 5.09 11.22
C THR A 14 -1.94 5.86 10.66
N SER A 15 -0.77 5.26 10.79
CA SER A 15 0.45 5.52 10.02
C SER A 15 0.10 6.08 8.63
N ASP A 16 0.65 7.26 8.34
CA ASP A 16 0.51 8.12 7.17
C ASP A 16 0.67 7.39 5.82
N VAL A 17 -0.30 6.55 5.50
CA VAL A 17 -0.50 5.95 4.19
C VAL A 17 -1.70 6.65 3.63
N LEU A 18 -1.50 7.44 2.56
CA LEU A 18 -2.61 8.12 1.93
C LEU A 18 -3.57 7.05 1.38
N HIS A 19 -4.83 7.11 1.81
CA HIS A 19 -5.89 6.23 1.34
C HIS A 19 -6.84 7.02 0.44
N VAL A 20 -7.34 6.35 -0.59
CA VAL A 20 -8.37 6.85 -1.49
C VAL A 20 -9.53 5.86 -1.52
N SER A 21 -10.75 6.38 -1.49
CA SER A 21 -11.95 5.54 -1.57
C SER A 21 -12.14 5.05 -3.01
N VAL A 22 -12.11 3.74 -3.21
CA VAL A 22 -12.37 3.08 -4.49
C VAL A 22 -13.57 2.17 -4.29
N PHE A 23 -14.70 2.49 -4.90
CA PHE A 23 -15.99 1.80 -4.70
C PHE A 23 -16.39 1.65 -3.21
N GLY A 24 -16.12 2.68 -2.40
CA GLY A 24 -16.43 2.67 -0.96
C GLY A 24 -15.41 1.89 -0.11
N VAL A 25 -14.40 1.27 -0.72
CA VAL A 25 -13.32 0.58 -0.01
C VAL A 25 -12.10 1.50 0.08
N PRO A 26 -11.54 1.76 1.28
CA PRO A 26 -10.32 2.54 1.40
C PRO A 26 -9.13 1.74 0.83
N TRP A 27 -8.56 2.25 -0.26
CA TRP A 27 -7.37 1.69 -0.91
C TRP A 27 -6.16 2.57 -0.65
N PRO A 28 -4.99 2.01 -0.31
CA PRO A 28 -3.78 2.79 -0.25
C PRO A 28 -3.37 3.26 -1.66
N VAL A 29 -2.95 4.52 -1.77
CA VAL A 29 -2.72 5.20 -3.07
C VAL A 29 -1.75 4.45 -3.99
N TYR A 30 -0.72 3.79 -3.45
CA TYR A 30 0.24 3.06 -4.28
C TYR A 30 -0.40 1.93 -5.11
N LYS A 31 -1.48 1.32 -4.61
CA LYS A 31 -2.20 0.30 -5.38
C LYS A 31 -2.91 0.91 -6.58
N VAL A 32 -3.51 2.10 -6.39
CA VAL A 32 -4.15 2.83 -7.48
C VAL A 32 -3.12 3.27 -8.52
N VAL A 33 -1.96 3.80 -8.07
CA VAL A 33 -0.85 4.14 -8.96
C VAL A 33 -0.35 2.92 -9.74
N ALA A 34 -0.23 1.75 -9.09
CA ALA A 34 0.16 0.51 -9.75
C ALA A 34 -0.81 0.11 -10.87
N VAL A 35 -2.12 0.19 -10.61
CA VAL A 35 -3.15 -0.10 -11.62
C VAL A 35 -3.09 0.89 -12.79
N VAL A 36 -3.01 2.19 -12.50
CA VAL A 36 -2.91 3.23 -13.55
C VAL A 36 -1.67 3.03 -14.40
N ALA A 37 -0.51 2.77 -13.78
CA ALA A 37 0.73 2.51 -14.50
C ALA A 37 0.63 1.27 -15.40
N ALA A 38 0.02 0.18 -14.92
CA ALA A 38 -0.18 -1.03 -15.71
C ALA A 38 -1.08 -0.79 -16.92
N VAL A 39 -2.17 -0.02 -16.77
CA VAL A 39 -3.07 0.33 -17.87
C VAL A 39 -2.35 1.18 -18.93
N LEU A 40 -1.57 2.17 -18.50
CA LEU A 40 -0.78 3.00 -19.42
C LEU A 40 0.22 2.15 -20.21
N VAL A 41 0.94 1.25 -19.53
CA VAL A 41 1.90 0.36 -20.17
C VAL A 41 1.23 -0.62 -21.12
N ALA A 42 0.06 -1.18 -20.76
CA ALA A 42 -0.71 -2.03 -21.66
C ALA A 42 -1.06 -1.27 -22.96
N ALA A 43 -1.61 -0.06 -22.82
CA ALA A 43 -1.99 0.78 -23.96
C ALA A 43 -0.78 1.12 -24.85
N LEU A 44 0.30 1.64 -24.25
CA LEU A 44 1.54 1.97 -24.95
C LEU A 44 2.11 0.74 -25.68
N THR A 45 2.26 -0.38 -24.98
CA THR A 45 2.84 -1.60 -25.56
C THR A 45 1.99 -2.08 -26.72
N TYR A 46 0.67 -2.13 -26.56
CA TYR A 46 -0.23 -2.55 -27.63
C TYR A 46 -0.16 -1.61 -28.83
N THR A 47 -0.11 -0.29 -28.62
CA THR A 47 -0.02 0.68 -29.73
C THR A 47 1.25 0.56 -30.55
N PHE A 48 2.36 0.11 -29.97
CA PHE A 48 3.65 0.01 -30.68
C PHE A 48 3.97 -1.39 -31.21
N THR A 49 3.48 -2.44 -30.56
CA THR A 49 3.78 -3.83 -30.94
C THR A 49 2.63 -4.54 -31.65
N GLU A 50 1.41 -3.98 -31.59
CA GLU A 50 0.16 -4.60 -32.08
C GLU A 50 -0.08 -6.04 -31.55
N SER A 51 0.64 -6.42 -30.48
CA SER A 51 0.63 -7.74 -29.89
C SER A 51 -0.04 -7.70 -28.52
N GLY A 52 -1.22 -8.34 -28.44
CA GLY A 52 -1.93 -8.50 -27.18
C GLY A 52 -1.09 -9.27 -26.15
N ALA A 53 -0.37 -10.30 -26.58
CA ALA A 53 0.48 -11.10 -25.69
C ALA A 53 1.60 -10.26 -25.06
N THR A 54 2.27 -9.43 -25.86
CA THR A 54 3.35 -8.55 -25.36
C THR A 54 2.80 -7.52 -24.39
N ALA A 55 1.66 -6.91 -24.72
CA ALA A 55 1.01 -5.93 -23.85
C ALA A 55 0.59 -6.54 -22.50
N MET A 56 0.03 -7.75 -22.49
CA MET A 56 -0.38 -8.47 -21.27
C MET A 56 0.81 -8.71 -20.33
N TRP A 57 1.92 -9.24 -20.86
CA TRP A 57 3.10 -9.54 -20.05
C TRP A 57 3.78 -8.27 -19.54
N ALA A 58 3.89 -7.23 -20.38
CA ALA A 58 4.46 -5.95 -19.98
C ALA A 58 3.64 -5.29 -18.87
N SER A 59 2.31 -5.23 -19.01
CA SER A 59 1.43 -4.63 -18.00
C SER A 59 1.41 -5.43 -16.70
N ALA A 60 1.41 -6.77 -16.78
CA ALA A 60 1.45 -7.63 -15.59
C ALA A 60 2.77 -7.44 -14.82
N GLY A 61 3.90 -7.37 -15.53
CA GLY A 61 5.20 -7.09 -14.93
C GLY A 61 5.20 -5.75 -14.19
N VAL A 62 4.77 -4.68 -14.85
CA VAL A 62 4.73 -3.35 -14.26
C VAL A 62 3.77 -3.28 -13.06
N LEU A 63 2.59 -3.89 -13.17
CA LEU A 63 1.64 -3.96 -12.06
C LEU A 63 2.28 -4.59 -10.83
N LEU A 64 2.90 -5.76 -10.99
CA LEU A 64 3.55 -6.49 -9.90
C LEU A 64 4.72 -5.70 -9.33
N THR A 65 5.59 -5.13 -10.16
CA THR A 65 6.74 -4.36 -9.71
C THR A 65 6.31 -3.14 -8.90
N VAL A 66 5.41 -2.31 -9.42
CA VAL A 66 4.98 -1.09 -8.75
C VAL A 66 4.23 -1.41 -7.46
N TRP A 67 3.38 -2.43 -7.47
CA TRP A 67 2.67 -2.88 -6.27
C TRP A 67 3.62 -3.36 -5.19
N TRP A 68 4.60 -4.20 -5.53
CA TRP A 68 5.59 -4.71 -4.57
C TRP A 68 6.54 -3.65 -4.06
N VAL A 69 7.00 -2.73 -4.92
CA VAL A 69 7.83 -1.60 -4.52
C VAL A 69 7.07 -0.71 -3.53
N GLY A 70 5.81 -0.37 -3.84
CA GLY A 70 4.95 0.36 -2.91
C GLY A 70 4.83 -0.37 -1.57
N TYR A 71 4.50 -1.66 -1.61
CA TYR A 71 4.39 -2.48 -0.40
C TYR A 71 5.68 -2.50 0.44
N ARG A 72 6.86 -2.65 -0.18
CA ARG A 72 8.16 -2.64 0.51
C ARG A 72 8.44 -1.30 1.19
N VAL A 73 8.25 -0.19 0.48
CA VAL A 73 8.46 1.17 1.00
C VAL A 73 7.56 1.44 2.21
N PHE A 74 6.29 1.02 2.14
CA PHE A 74 5.37 1.18 3.26
C PHE A 74 5.70 0.29 4.46
N ARG A 75 6.22 -0.92 4.22
CA ARG A 75 6.64 -1.81 5.30
C ARG A 75 7.84 -1.27 6.06
N GLU A 76 8.86 -0.78 5.34
CA GLU A 76 10.06 -0.20 5.95
C GLU A 76 9.73 1.04 6.80
N ARG A 77 8.77 1.86 6.35
CA ARG A 77 8.27 3.01 7.13
C ARG A 77 7.64 2.58 8.47
N TRP A 78 6.93 1.46 8.50
CA TRP A 78 6.26 0.97 9.70
C TRP A 78 7.26 0.42 10.73
N ASP A 79 8.25 -0.34 10.26
CA ASP A 79 9.30 -0.91 11.11
C ASP A 79 10.12 0.17 11.85
N HIS A 80 10.26 1.37 11.27
CA HIS A 80 10.94 2.49 11.92
C HIS A 80 10.10 3.15 13.02
N GLY A 81 8.81 3.38 12.78
CA GLY A 81 7.94 4.03 13.77
C GLY A 81 7.73 3.21 15.05
N GLU A 82 7.71 1.88 14.93
CA GLU A 82 7.56 0.99 16.09
C GLU A 82 8.81 0.97 16.99
N ARG A 83 10.00 1.07 16.39
CA ARG A 83 11.27 1.18 17.13
C ARG A 83 11.36 2.47 17.92
N ASP A 84 11.01 3.59 17.30
CA ASP A 84 11.07 4.91 17.93
C ASP A 84 10.06 5.04 19.07
N SER A 85 8.85 4.48 18.89
CA SER A 85 7.82 4.42 19.94
C SER A 85 8.26 3.58 21.15
N SER A 86 8.95 2.46 20.89
CA SER A 86 9.47 1.59 21.94
C SER A 86 10.61 2.22 22.72
N ALA A 87 11.46 3.01 22.06
CA ALA A 87 12.54 3.76 22.69
C ALA A 87 11.99 4.85 23.61
N GLU A 88 11.06 5.67 23.13
CA GLU A 88 10.47 6.76 23.94
C GLU A 88 9.71 6.21 25.17
N ASN A 89 8.99 5.09 25.03
CA ASN A 89 8.30 4.49 26.17
C ASN A 89 9.28 3.94 27.23
N ARG A 90 10.48 3.55 26.83
CA ARG A 90 11.52 3.04 27.74
C ARG A 90 12.15 4.14 28.58
N ASP A 91 12.32 5.33 28.02
CA ASP A 91 12.93 6.48 28.70
C ASP A 91 11.99 7.15 29.73
N ARG A 92 10.70 6.77 29.72
CA ARG A 92 9.67 7.29 30.65
C ARG A 92 9.43 6.41 31.88
N LEU A 93 10.11 5.26 31.98
CA LEU A 93 10.06 4.33 33.12
C LEU A 93 11.31 4.46 33.98
#